data_AF-A0A0V1EIB5-F1
#
_entry.id   AF-A0A0V1EIB5-F1
#
_cell.length_a   1.000
_cell.length_b   1.000
_cell.length_c   1.000
_cell.angle_alpha   90.00
_cell.angle_beta   90.00
_cell.angle_gamma   90.00
#
_symmetry.space_group_name_H-M   'P 1'
#
loop_
_entity.id
_entity.type
_entity.pdbx_description
1 polymer ?
#
loop_
_entity_poly.entity_id
_entity_poly.type
_entity_poly.pdbx_seq_one_letter_code
_entity_poly.pdbx_strand_id
1 'polypeptide(L)'
;MEKLFLEKFSEVCGSHGITGCLCADQQGLCVAANGDLTNKNTAEITRLYHLACTLDPNSGDKPKVLLEHGSEFCCWRINFSRPIKMHWTWQ
;
A
#
# COMPACT_ATOMS: atom_id res chain seq x y z
N MET A 1 9.28 16.65 -5.57
CA MET A 1 9.25 15.26 -5.06
C MET A 1 7.82 14.85 -4.70
N GLU A 2 7.09 15.67 -3.93
CA GLU A 2 5.69 15.45 -3.58
C GLU A 2 4.72 15.42 -4.77
N LYS A 3 4.88 16.35 -5.73
CA LYS A 3 4.03 16.42 -6.95
C LYS A 3 4.03 15.10 -7.73
N LEU A 4 5.21 14.54 -7.99
CA LEU A 4 5.37 13.27 -8.72
C LEU A 4 4.74 12.09 -7.93
N PHE A 5 4.85 12.11 -6.60
CA PHE A 5 4.19 11.11 -5.76
C PHE A 5 2.66 11.21 -5.87
N LEU A 6 2.10 12.40 -5.77
CA LEU A 6 0.66 12.62 -5.87
C LEU A 6 0.11 12.26 -7.26
N GLU A 7 0.86 12.56 -8.33
CA GLU A 7 0.52 12.16 -9.70
C GLU A 7 0.40 10.63 -9.82
N LYS A 8 1.43 9.88 -9.36
CA LYS A 8 1.38 8.41 -9.37
C LYS A 8 0.33 7.83 -8.44
N PHE A 9 0.14 8.42 -7.28
CA PHE A 9 -0.90 7.99 -6.35
C PHE A 9 -2.28 8.15 -6.98
N SER A 10 -2.53 9.28 -7.66
CA SER A 10 -3.78 9.54 -8.38
C SER A 10 -3.99 8.56 -9.54
N GLU A 11 -2.93 8.23 -10.30
CA GLU A 11 -2.98 7.23 -11.37
C GLU A 11 -3.41 5.85 -10.84
N VAL A 12 -2.85 5.41 -9.71
CA VAL A 12 -3.27 4.16 -9.05
C VAL A 12 -4.72 4.26 -8.59
N CYS A 13 -5.12 5.37 -7.95
CA CYS A 13 -6.50 5.56 -7.50
C CYS A 13 -7.51 5.51 -8.66
N GLY A 14 -7.14 6.00 -9.84
CA GLY A 14 -7.99 6.02 -11.03
C GLY A 14 -8.01 4.71 -11.82
N SER A 15 -7.26 3.69 -11.41
CA SER A 15 -7.21 2.41 -12.11
C SER A 15 -8.51 1.62 -11.96
N HIS A 16 -8.90 0.91 -13.01
CA HIS A 16 -10.16 0.14 -13.03
C HIS A 16 -10.20 -0.91 -11.91
N GLY A 17 -11.32 -0.96 -11.17
CA GLY A 17 -11.52 -1.91 -10.07
C GLY A 17 -10.91 -1.48 -8.72
N ILE A 18 -10.32 -0.29 -8.63
CA ILE A 18 -9.83 0.28 -7.37
C ILE A 18 -10.87 1.27 -6.83
N THR A 19 -11.42 0.99 -5.65
CA THR A 19 -12.39 1.88 -4.97
C THR A 19 -11.76 2.74 -3.88
N GLY A 20 -10.54 2.41 -3.45
CA GLY A 20 -9.79 3.18 -2.47
C GLY A 20 -8.30 2.85 -2.46
N CYS A 21 -7.49 3.83 -2.05
CA CYS A 21 -6.04 3.70 -1.95
C CYS A 21 -5.54 4.41 -0.70
N LEU A 22 -4.49 3.87 -0.09
CA LEU A 22 -3.86 4.46 1.08
C LEU A 22 -2.35 4.23 1.03
N CYS A 23 -1.60 5.29 1.25
CA CYS A 23 -0.16 5.26 1.39
C CYS A 23 0.20 5.71 2.81
N ALA A 24 1.03 4.90 3.46
CA ALA A 24 1.48 5.13 4.82
C ALA A 24 2.97 4.87 4.93
N ASP A 25 3.59 5.46 5.93
CA ASP A 25 4.93 5.06 6.30
C ASP A 25 4.99 3.89 7.28
N GLN A 26 6.21 3.46 7.60
CA GLN A 26 6.47 2.34 8.51
C GLN A 26 5.98 2.58 9.95
N GLN A 27 5.70 3.82 10.33
CA GLN A 27 5.21 4.20 11.65
C GLN A 27 3.68 4.31 11.69
N GLY A 28 3.02 4.16 10.54
CA GLY A 28 1.56 4.30 10.44
C GLY A 28 1.11 5.75 10.27
N LEU A 29 1.99 6.66 9.87
CA LEU A 29 1.59 8.00 9.45
C LEU A 29 0.99 7.91 8.04
N CYS A 30 -0.22 8.45 7.89
CA CYS A 30 -0.89 8.56 6.59
C CYS A 30 -0.20 9.63 5.73
N VAL A 31 0.27 9.23 4.55
CA VAL A 31 0.88 10.13 3.56
C VAL A 31 -0.17 10.58 2.53
N ALA A 32 -1.02 9.65 2.07
CA ALA A 32 -2.12 9.94 1.16
C ALA A 32 -3.23 8.88 1.32
N ALA A 33 -4.48 9.28 1.08
CA ALA A 33 -5.65 8.40 1.12
C ALA A 33 -6.70 8.88 0.10
N ASN A 34 -7.44 7.96 -0.49
CA ASN A 34 -8.53 8.24 -1.44
C ASN A 34 -9.59 7.13 -1.38
N GLY A 35 -10.83 7.49 -1.68
CA GLY A 35 -11.97 6.58 -1.76
C GLY A 35 -12.36 6.01 -0.40
N ASP A 36 -12.62 4.71 -0.37
CA ASP A 36 -13.10 4.01 0.84
C ASP A 36 -12.04 3.89 1.96
N LEU A 37 -10.77 4.16 1.65
CA LEU A 37 -9.68 4.14 2.61
C LEU A 37 -9.39 5.55 3.12
N THR A 38 -9.33 5.68 4.45
CA THR A 38 -9.07 6.96 5.13
C THR A 38 -7.86 6.85 6.07
N ASN A 39 -7.36 7.99 6.54
CA ASN A 39 -6.28 8.04 7.53
C ASN A 39 -6.59 7.27 8.84
N LYS A 40 -7.87 7.01 9.14
CA LYS A 40 -8.28 6.22 10.31
C LYS A 40 -7.88 4.75 10.21
N ASN A 41 -7.72 4.24 8.99
CA ASN A 41 -7.39 2.84 8.75
C ASN A 41 -5.88 2.58 8.87
N THR A 42 -5.05 3.63 8.78
CA THR A 42 -3.59 3.51 8.60
C THR A 42 -2.88 2.74 9.71
N ALA A 43 -3.26 2.97 10.98
CA ALA A 43 -2.59 2.33 12.12
C ALA A 43 -2.74 0.80 12.08
N GLU A 44 -3.95 0.30 11.84
CA GLU A 44 -4.22 -1.14 11.80
C GLU A 44 -3.60 -1.79 10.56
N ILE A 45 -3.57 -1.11 9.41
CA ILE A 45 -2.87 -1.57 8.18
C ILE A 45 -1.41 -1.83 8.46
N THR A 46 -0.73 -0.83 9.03
CA THR A 46 0.69 -0.90 9.32
C THR A 46 0.97 -1.98 10.34
N ARG A 47 0.11 -2.13 11.35
CA ARG A 47 0.23 -3.19 12.36
C ARG A 47 0.09 -4.59 11.74
N LEU A 48 -0.89 -4.81 10.87
CA LEU A 48 -1.08 -6.09 10.18
C LEU A 48 0.14 -6.45 9.30
N TYR A 49 0.70 -5.48 8.59
CA TYR A 49 1.90 -5.68 7.81
C TYR A 49 3.12 -6.03 8.66
N HIS A 50 3.33 -5.33 9.78
CA HIS A 50 4.42 -5.66 10.71
C HIS A 50 4.26 -7.05 11.30
N LEU A 51 3.03 -7.44 11.64
CA LEU A 51 2.74 -8.81 12.08
C LEU A 51 3.08 -9.82 10.97
N ALA A 52 2.70 -9.57 9.72
CA ALA A 52 3.06 -10.43 8.59
C ALA A 52 4.58 -10.55 8.39
N CYS A 53 5.35 -9.50 8.66
CA CYS A 53 6.82 -9.55 8.59
C CYS A 53 7.42 -10.50 9.64
N THR A 54 6.69 -10.83 10.71
CA THR A 54 7.16 -11.79 11.72
C THR A 54 6.97 -13.25 11.33
N LEU A 55 6.16 -13.54 10.30
CA LEU A 55 5.88 -14.90 9.84
C LEU A 55 7.10 -15.55 9.16
N ASP A 56 7.90 -14.75 8.47
CA ASP A 56 9.19 -15.17 7.91
C ASP A 56 10.22 -14.05 8.13
N PRO A 57 10.87 -14.00 9.31
CA PRO A 57 11.79 -12.92 9.66
C PRO A 57 13.10 -12.94 8.85
N ASN A 58 13.40 -14.05 8.16
CA ASN A 58 14.61 -14.21 7.36
C ASN A 58 14.37 -13.98 5.86
N SER A 59 13.12 -13.77 5.47
CA SER A 59 12.76 -13.37 4.12
C SER A 59 13.43 -12.03 3.77
N GLY A 60 14.23 -12.02 2.70
CA GLY A 60 14.71 -10.76 2.11
C GLY A 60 13.59 -9.92 1.50
N ASP A 61 12.45 -10.57 1.18
CA ASP A 61 11.28 -9.94 0.58
C ASP A 61 10.29 -9.47 1.64
N LYS A 62 9.61 -8.35 1.35
CA LYS A 62 8.52 -7.85 2.18
C LYS A 62 7.22 -8.60 1.87
N PRO A 63 6.45 -9.02 2.89
CA PRO A 63 5.23 -9.77 2.69
C PRO A 63 4.16 -8.91 2.01
N LYS A 64 3.33 -9.56 1.19
CA LYS A 64 2.09 -8.99 0.67
C LYS A 64 0.94 -9.56 1.48
N VAL A 65 0.11 -8.69 2.05
CA VAL A 65 -1.06 -9.08 2.85
C VAL A 65 -2.30 -8.85 2.02
N LEU A 66 -3.15 -9.87 1.89
CA LEU A 66 -4.43 -9.81 1.19
C LEU A 66 -5.55 -10.10 2.20
N LEU A 67 -6.56 -9.23 2.28
CA LEU A 67 -7.73 -9.39 3.13
C LEU A 67 -8.97 -9.59 2.24
N GLU A 68 -9.70 -10.69 2.43
CA GLU A 68 -10.88 -11.01 1.63
C GLU A 68 -12.11 -11.14 2.53
N HIS A 69 -13.25 -10.60 2.09
CA HIS A 69 -14.51 -10.71 2.83
C HIS A 69 -15.68 -11.02 1.87
N GLY A 70 -16.09 -12.28 1.82
CA GLY A 70 -17.16 -12.73 0.93
C GLY A 70 -16.76 -12.67 -0.55
N SER A 71 -17.64 -12.14 -1.40
CA SER A 71 -17.35 -11.84 -2.81
C SER A 71 -16.70 -10.47 -3.02
N GLU A 72 -16.52 -9.69 -1.95
CA GLU A 72 -15.85 -8.41 -1.97
C GLU A 72 -14.38 -8.62 -1.60
N PHE A 73 -13.50 -8.34 -2.56
CA PHE A 73 -12.07 -8.32 -2.31
C PHE A 73 -11.70 -6.94 -1.77
N CYS A 74 -11.38 -6.85 -0.48
CA CYS A 74 -10.53 -5.77 0.01
C CYS A 74 -9.08 -6.12 -0.34
N CYS A 75 -8.74 -6.09 -1.63
CA CYS A 75 -7.38 -6.35 -2.08
C CYS A 75 -6.48 -5.16 -1.73
N TRP A 76 -5.98 -5.15 -0.50
CA TRP A 76 -5.07 -4.10 -0.04
C TRP A 76 -3.70 -4.53 -0.52
N ARG A 77 -3.28 -4.07 -1.70
CA ARG A 77 -1.88 -4.24 -2.09
C ARG A 77 -1.07 -3.24 -1.27
N ILE A 78 -0.80 -3.62 -0.02
CA ILE A 78 0.01 -2.86 0.92
C ILE A 78 1.46 -2.95 0.43
N ASN A 79 1.83 -2.00 -0.43
CA ASN A 79 3.18 -1.87 -0.93
C ASN A 79 3.88 -0.82 -0.06
N PHE A 80 4.49 -1.24 1.05
CA PHE A 80 5.41 -0.38 1.82
C PHE A 80 6.76 -0.28 1.08
N SER A 81 6.74 0.17 -0.16
CA SER A 81 7.95 0.58 -0.86
C SER A 81 8.17 2.08 -0.62
N ARG A 82 9.16 2.44 0.21
CA ARG A 82 9.78 3.77 0.10
C ARG A 82 10.96 3.69 -0.89
N PRO A 83 11.28 4.77 -1.62
CA PRO A 83 10.40 5.47 -2.57
C PRO A 83 10.29 4.64 -3.86
N ILE A 84 9.66 5.19 -4.89
CA ILE A 84 9.77 4.73 -6.28
C ILE A 84 11.26 4.49 -6.61
N LYS A 85 11.76 3.25 -6.46
CA LYS A 85 12.94 2.83 -7.18
C LYS A 85 12.46 2.64 -8.61
N MET A 86 12.74 3.64 -9.44
CA MET A 86 12.63 3.50 -10.89
C MET A 86 13.50 2.30 -11.29
N HIS A 87 12.88 1.16 -11.55
CA HIS A 87 13.49 0.12 -12.36
C HIS A 87 13.19 0.48 -13.81
N TRP A 88 14.18 1.08 -14.45
CA TRP A 88 14.27 1.08 -15.91
C TRP A 88 14.58 -0.34 -16.35
N THR A 89 13.66 -1.00 -17.04
CA THR A 89 14.00 -2.09 -17.94
C THR A 89 13.98 -1.52 -19.35
N TRP A 90 15.17 -1.34 -19.92
CA TRP A 90 15.35 -1.09 -21.35
C TRP A 90 14.86 -2.32 -22.13
N GLN A 91 14.03 -2.09 -23.15
CA GLN A 91 14.12 -2.86 -24.38
C GLN A 91 15.04 -2.12 -25.34
#